data_AF-A0A964M5U3-F1
#
_entry.id   AF-A0A964M5U3-F1
#
_cell.length_a   1.000
_cell.length_b   1.000
_cell.length_c   1.000
_cell.angle_alpha   90.00
_cell.angle_beta   90.00
_cell.angle_gamma   90.00
#
_symmetry.space_group_name_H-M   'P 1'
#
loop_
_entity.id
_entity.type
_entity.pdbx_description
1 polymer ?
#
loop_
_entity_poly.entity_id
_entity_poly.type
_entity_poly.pdbx_seq_one_letter_code
_entity_poly.pdbx_strand_id
1 'polypeptide(L)' 'MLRVLVCPQEFKGSLTAAQAASALAAGVRRAVPDAVVDVRPMADGGPGTA' A
#
# COMPACT_ATOMS: atom_id res chain seq x y z
N MET A 1 15.43 -13.23 -3.77
CA MET A 1 15.08 -11.86 -3.32
C MET A 1 13.56 -11.73 -3.39
N LEU A 2 12.90 -11.38 -2.29
CA LEU A 2 11.45 -11.17 -2.28
C LEU A 2 11.13 -9.77 -2.81
N ARG A 3 10.16 -9.67 -3.72
CA ARG A 3 9.63 -8.40 -4.21
C ARG A 3 8.12 -8.36 -4.00
N VAL A 4 7.63 -7.28 -3.42
CA VAL A 4 6.22 -7.11 -3.03
C VAL A 4 5.66 -5.84 -3.67
N LEU A 5 4.54 -5.98 -4.37
CA LEU A 5 3.73 -4.84 -4.81
C LEU A 5 2.63 -4.59 -3.79
N VAL A 6 2.64 -3.43 -3.15
CA VAL A 6 1.61 -2.98 -2.22
C VAL A 6 0.65 -2.08 -2.98
N CYS A 7 -0.52 -2.62 -3.33
CA CYS A 7 -1.54 -1.90 -4.11
C CYS A 7 -2.94 -1.90 -3.47
N PRO A 8 -3.09 -1.36 -2.26
CA PRO A 8 -4.37 -1.35 -1.56
C PRO A 8 -5.33 -0.28 -2.09
N GLN A 9 -6.60 -0.50 -1.80
CA GLN A 9 -7.66 0.52 -1.82
C GLN A 9 -7.74 1.27 -0.47
N GLU A 10 -8.58 2.30 -0.43
CA GLU A 10 -8.94 2.93 0.83
C GLU A 10 -9.66 1.97 1.77
N PHE A 11 -9.49 2.22 3.07
CA PHE A 11 -10.28 1.64 4.13
C PHE A 11 -11.32 2.70 4.46
N LYS A 12 -12.48 2.63 3.79
CA LYS A 12 -13.51 3.67 3.80
C LYS A 12 -13.83 4.14 5.23
N GLY A 13 -13.71 5.45 5.45
CA GLY A 13 -13.93 6.09 6.75
C GLY A 13 -12.80 5.93 7.76
N SER A 14 -11.66 5.36 7.38
CA SER A 14 -10.49 5.13 8.25
C SER A 14 -9.19 5.58 7.61
N LEU A 15 -8.69 4.86 6.60
CA LEU A 15 -7.42 5.17 5.94
C LEU A 15 -7.66 5.44 4.45
N THR A 16 -7.03 6.49 3.93
CA THR A 16 -6.85 6.66 2.48
C THR A 16 -6.03 5.49 1.92
N ALA A 17 -6.15 5.22 0.62
CA ALA A 17 -5.34 4.19 -0.05
C ALA A 17 -3.82 4.42 0.17
N ALA A 18 -3.38 5.69 0.16
CA ALA A 18 -1.98 6.05 0.42
C ALA A 18 -1.53 5.73 1.86
N GLN A 19 -2.37 6.00 2.86
CA GLN A 19 -2.07 5.66 4.26
C GLN A 19 -2.01 4.14 4.46
N ALA A 20 -2.96 3.39 3.89
CA ALA A 20 -2.95 1.93 3.91
C ALA A 20 -1.68 1.38 3.26
N ALA A 21 -1.29 1.94 2.10
CA ALA A 21 -0.11 1.49 1.36
C ALA A 21 1.20 1.75 2.14
N SER A 22 1.31 2.90 2.81
CA SER A 22 2.44 3.22 3.69
C SER A 22 2.53 2.24 4.87
N ALA A 23 1.41 1.98 5.56
CA ALA A 23 1.36 1.07 6.70
C ALA A 23 1.73 -0.37 6.32
N LEU A 24 1.20 -0.86 5.20
CA LEU A 24 1.52 -2.19 4.67
C LEU A 24 3.00 -2.30 4.27
N ALA A 25 3.54 -1.31 3.57
CA ALA A 25 4.94 -1.29 3.16
C ALA A 25 5.89 -1.26 4.38
N ALA A 26 5.52 -0.55 5.45
CA ALA A 26 6.25 -0.57 6.70
C ALA A 26 6.19 -1.96 7.37
N GLY A 27 5.02 -2.61 7.36
CA GLY A 27 4.86 -3.98 7.85
C GLY A 27 5.74 -4.98 7.11
N VAL A 28 5.78 -4.92 5.78
CA VAL A 28 6.62 -5.78 4.94
C VAL A 28 8.09 -5.60 5.29
N ARG A 29 8.59 -4.36 5.35
CA ARG A 29 9.99 -4.09 5.70
C ARG A 29 10.37 -4.51 7.12
N ARG A 30 9.42 -4.49 8.07
CA ARG A 30 9.66 -5.04 9.42
C ARG A 30 9.79 -6.56 9.42
N ALA A 31 8.97 -7.26 8.63
CA ALA A 31 8.97 -8.72 8.58
C ALA A 31 10.12 -9.28 7.73
N VAL A 32 10.44 -8.59 6.62
CA VAL A 32 11.49 -8.97 5.67
C VAL A 32 12.27 -7.71 5.30
N PRO A 33 13.35 -7.38 6.05
CA PRO A 33 14.13 -6.14 5.86
C PRO A 33 14.68 -5.95 4.45
N ASP A 34 15.04 -7.04 3.77
CA ASP A 34 15.64 -7.02 2.44
C ASP A 34 14.62 -7.10 1.29
N ALA A 35 13.32 -7.02 1.60
CA ALA A 35 12.30 -7.02 0.57
C ALA A 35 12.33 -5.73 -0.26
N VAL A 36 12.28 -5.87 -1.59
CA VAL A 36 11.99 -4.73 -2.47
C VAL A 36 10.49 -4.50 -2.48
N VAL A 37 10.07 -3.29 -2.08
CA VAL A 37 8.66 -2.94 -1.92
C VAL A 37 8.29 -1.80 -2.84
N ASP A 38 7.45 -2.09 -3.82
CA ASP A 38 6.83 -1.11 -4.71
C ASP A 38 5.45 -0.73 -4.17
N VAL A 39 5.10 0.56 -4.20
CA VAL A 39 3.85 1.08 -3.62
C VAL A 39 3.00 1.73 -4.71
N ARG A 40 1.76 1.26 -4.88
CA ARG A 40 0.79 1.75 -5.88
C ARG A 40 -0.61 1.81 -5.30
N PRO A 41 -0.97 2.84 -4.52
CA PRO A 41 -2.33 3.01 -4.02
C PRO A 41 -3.31 3.04 -5.20
N MET A 42 -4.41 2.31 -5.09
CA MET A 42 -5.40 2.16 -6.15
C MET A 42 -6.69 2.92 -5.79
N ALA A 43 -7.45 3.26 -6.82
CA ALA A 43 -8.84 3.72 -6.75
C ALA A 43 -9.66 2.97 -7.82
N ASP A 44 -10.95 2.74 -7.58
CA ASP A 44 -11.84 1.96 -8.46
C ASP A 44 -12.73 2.85 -9.36
N GLY A 45 -12.43 4.15 -9.45
CA GLY A 45 -13.25 5.17 -10.12
C GLY A 45 -13.94 6.12 -9.15
N GLY A 46 -13.86 5.88 -7.84
CA GLY A 46 -14.31 6.80 -6.80
C GLY A 46 -13.34 7.96 -6.49
N PRO A 47 -13.58 8.73 -5.40
CA PRO A 47 -12.65 9.75 -4.93
C PRO A 47 -11.23 9.19 -4.75
N GLY A 48 -10.21 9.87 -5.28
CA GLY A 48 -8.82 9.40 -5.27
C GLY A 48 -8.35 8.74 -6.57
N THR A 49 -9.22 8.63 -7.58
CA THR A 49 -8.83 8.29 -8.95
C THR A 49 -8.29 9.54 -9.64
N ALA A 50 -6.98 9.63 -9.85
CA ALA A 50 -6.31 10.70 -10.60
C ALA A 50 -5.35 10.09 -11.64
#